data_AF-A0A0T2MD03-F1
#
_entry.id   AF-A0A0T2MD03-F1
#
_cell.length_a   1.000
_cell.length_b   1.000
_cell.length_c   1.000
_cell.angle_alpha   90.00
_cell.angle_beta   90.00
_cell.angle_gamma   90.00
#
_symmetry.space_group_name_H-M   'P 1'
#
loop_
_entity.id
_entity.type
_entity.pdbx_description
1 polymer ?
#
loop_
_entity_poly.entity_id
_entity_poly.type
_entity_poly.pdbx_seq_one_letter_code
_entity_poly.pdbx_strand_id
1 'polypeptide(L)'
;MGKRENRYQPWEDDLIRKHWRSASGRKLLLELLPHREPKSLRNRAPRLGVRAKGAEWTLAEDKILRRCHPDLAKAELRLPGRSRCSIYNRSCKLGLRTMRRWSKAEDHVVDRLAPTHTDRQVALMLGRTVAAVEGRREHLGIVKRPHRVAATPVVADVIAEASVRGVKLQTLTRALGCQRIISGQNDRHVSHEAIAKVVSVFGGHLYAEWDD
;
A
#
# COMPACT_ATOMS: atom_id res chain seq x y z
N MET A 1 11.36 -7.17 -40.66
CA MET A 1 12.22 -7.60 -39.53
C MET A 1 11.37 -8.38 -38.54
N GLY A 2 11.55 -9.69 -38.45
CA GLY A 2 10.71 -10.59 -37.65
C GLY A 2 10.78 -10.29 -36.16
N LYS A 3 9.62 -10.22 -35.49
CA LYS A 3 9.53 -10.19 -34.03
C LYS A 3 10.26 -11.43 -33.49
N ARG A 4 11.39 -11.24 -32.81
CA ARG A 4 12.10 -12.36 -32.16
C ARG A 4 11.12 -13.09 -31.25
N GLU A 5 10.96 -14.38 -31.51
CA GLU A 5 10.12 -15.24 -30.69
C GLU A 5 10.71 -15.30 -29.28
N ASN A 6 10.15 -14.53 -28.35
CA ASN A 6 10.71 -14.32 -27.01
C ASN A 6 10.45 -15.49 -26.04
N ARG A 7 10.24 -16.70 -26.59
CA ARG A 7 9.94 -17.92 -25.83
C ARG A 7 11.24 -18.58 -25.40
N TYR A 8 11.34 -18.97 -24.14
CA TYR A 8 12.45 -19.79 -23.64
C TYR A 8 12.29 -21.22 -24.14
N GLN A 9 13.38 -21.78 -24.66
CA GLN A 9 13.46 -23.18 -25.03
C GLN A 9 13.73 -24.04 -23.79
N PRO A 10 13.29 -25.31 -23.76
CA PRO A 10 13.50 -26.18 -22.60
C PRO A 10 14.96 -26.27 -22.13
N TRP A 11 15.90 -26.35 -23.07
CA TRP A 11 17.34 -26.41 -22.77
C TRP A 11 17.89 -25.13 -22.13
N GLU A 12 17.32 -23.96 -22.44
CA GLU A 12 17.69 -22.69 -21.80
C GLU A 12 17.23 -22.69 -20.33
N ASP A 13 16.02 -23.22 -20.07
CA ASP A 13 15.51 -23.36 -18.70
C ASP A 13 16.37 -24.32 -17.87
N ASP A 14 16.86 -25.42 -18.46
CA ASP A 14 17.75 -26.37 -17.79
C ASP A 14 19.10 -25.76 -17.42
N LEU A 15 19.68 -24.97 -18.33
CA LEU A 15 20.88 -24.18 -18.02
C LEU A 15 20.63 -23.23 -16.84
N ILE A 16 19.50 -22.51 -16.85
CA ILE A 16 19.12 -21.61 -15.75
C ILE A 16 18.98 -22.40 -14.45
N ARG A 17 18.28 -23.54 -14.43
CA ARG A 17 18.13 -24.37 -13.22
C ARG A 17 19.49 -24.78 -12.64
N LYS A 18 20.43 -25.18 -13.52
CA LYS A 18 21.75 -25.68 -13.15
C LYS A 18 22.67 -24.58 -12.62
N HIS A 19 22.69 -23.41 -13.26
CA HIS A 19 23.75 -22.41 -13.03
C HIS A 19 23.29 -21.14 -12.28
N TRP A 20 21.99 -20.91 -12.12
CA TRP A 20 21.47 -19.65 -11.57
C TRP A 20 21.84 -19.37 -10.10
N ARG A 21 22.05 -20.43 -9.30
CA ARG A 21 22.27 -20.28 -7.84
C ARG A 21 23.55 -19.51 -7.50
N SER A 22 24.62 -19.68 -8.28
CA SER A 22 25.93 -19.05 -8.01
C SER A 22 26.10 -17.73 -8.79
N ALA A 23 26.95 -16.83 -8.29
CA ALA A 23 27.37 -15.65 -9.05
C ALA A 23 28.20 -16.05 -10.30
N SER A 24 29.11 -17.02 -10.17
CA SER A 24 29.90 -17.54 -11.29
C SER A 24 29.03 -18.21 -12.34
N GLY A 25 28.06 -19.04 -11.92
CA GLY A 25 27.12 -19.68 -12.83
C GLY A 25 26.23 -18.69 -13.57
N ARG A 26 25.83 -17.57 -12.94
CA ARG A 26 25.12 -16.49 -13.63
C ARG A 26 25.98 -15.78 -14.68
N LYS A 27 27.29 -15.63 -14.45
CA LYS A 27 28.22 -15.09 -15.45
C LYS A 27 28.35 -16.06 -16.64
N LEU A 28 28.53 -17.35 -16.37
CA LEU A 28 28.55 -18.40 -17.38
C LEU A 28 27.26 -18.42 -18.23
N LEU A 29 26.09 -18.21 -17.61
CA LEU A 29 24.83 -18.13 -18.36
C LEU A 29 24.79 -16.98 -19.37
N LEU A 30 25.45 -15.85 -19.10
CA LEU A 30 25.53 -14.74 -20.05
C LEU A 30 26.45 -15.07 -21.23
N GLU A 31 27.46 -15.89 -21.02
CA GLU A 31 28.36 -16.39 -22.07
C GLU A 31 27.66 -17.48 -22.92
N LEU A 32 26.90 -18.37 -22.29
CA LEU A 32 26.16 -19.45 -22.97
C LEU A 32 24.87 -18.99 -23.67
N LEU A 33 24.25 -17.91 -23.20
CA LEU A 33 23.00 -17.35 -23.73
C LEU A 33 23.17 -15.87 -24.13
N PRO A 34 24.06 -15.55 -25.09
CA PRO A 34 24.39 -14.16 -25.44
C PRO A 34 23.20 -13.39 -26.05
N HIS A 35 22.20 -14.11 -26.58
CA HIS A 35 20.95 -13.54 -27.08
C HIS A 35 19.93 -13.22 -25.98
N ARG A 36 20.17 -13.61 -24.72
CA ARG A 36 19.29 -13.33 -23.58
C ARG A 36 19.84 -12.19 -22.74
N GLU A 37 19.00 -11.17 -22.53
CA GLU A 37 19.36 -10.08 -21.63
C GLU A 37 19.44 -10.55 -20.16
N PRO A 38 20.37 -10.02 -19.34
CA PRO A 38 20.48 -10.36 -17.92
C PRO A 38 19.17 -10.17 -17.14
N LYS A 39 18.40 -9.15 -17.51
CA LYS A 39 17.07 -8.88 -16.93
C LYS A 39 16.08 -10.00 -17.24
N SER A 40 16.11 -10.54 -18.46
CA SER A 40 15.24 -11.64 -18.89
C SER A 40 15.50 -12.90 -18.06
N LEU A 41 16.77 -13.27 -17.87
CA LEU A 41 17.15 -14.41 -17.03
C LEU A 41 16.70 -14.22 -15.57
N ARG A 42 16.84 -12.99 -15.04
CA ARG A 42 16.40 -12.62 -13.68
C ARG A 42 14.90 -12.75 -13.47
N ASN A 43 14.11 -12.51 -14.51
CA ASN A 43 12.66 -12.68 -14.49
C ASN A 43 12.25 -14.14 -14.71
N ARG A 44 13.00 -14.90 -15.52
CA ARG A 44 12.71 -16.30 -15.83
C ARG A 44 13.02 -17.23 -14.66
N ALA A 45 14.18 -17.07 -14.01
CA ALA A 45 14.64 -17.96 -12.96
C ALA A 45 13.65 -18.20 -11.80
N PRO A 46 12.99 -17.17 -11.22
CA PRO A 46 11.97 -17.38 -10.19
C PRO A 46 10.78 -18.22 -10.68
N ARG A 47 10.40 -18.12 -11.96
CA ARG A 47 9.32 -18.94 -12.57
C ARG A 47 9.72 -20.41 -12.72
N LEU A 48 11.02 -20.71 -12.71
CA LEU A 48 11.57 -22.07 -12.70
C LEU A 48 11.85 -22.58 -11.28
N GLY A 49 11.44 -21.84 -10.25
CA GLY A 49 11.67 -22.20 -8.84
C GLY A 49 13.11 -22.01 -8.36
N VAL A 50 14.00 -21.41 -9.16
CA VAL A 50 15.38 -21.15 -8.75
C VAL A 50 15.60 -19.71 -8.34
N ARG A 51 16.30 -19.53 -7.21
CA ARG A 51 16.67 -18.22 -6.67
C ARG A 51 18.20 -18.13 -6.59
N ALA A 52 18.73 -16.96 -6.89
CA ALA A 52 20.16 -16.71 -6.72
C ALA A 52 20.52 -16.76 -5.24
N LYS A 53 21.65 -17.38 -4.89
CA LYS A 53 22.25 -17.21 -3.57
C LYS A 53 22.69 -15.75 -3.44
N GLY A 54 22.23 -15.07 -2.40
CA GLY A 54 22.69 -13.72 -2.08
C GLY A 54 24.19 -13.71 -1.82
N ALA A 55 24.87 -12.61 -2.14
CA ALA A 55 26.27 -12.44 -1.74
C ALA A 55 26.39 -12.54 -0.22
N GLU A 56 27.31 -13.35 0.28
CA GLU A 56 27.56 -13.49 1.72
C GLU A 56 28.14 -12.20 2.27
N TRP A 57 27.73 -11.81 3.48
CA TRP A 57 28.24 -10.62 4.15
C TRP A 57 29.64 -10.90 4.72
N THR A 58 30.59 -10.05 4.39
CA THR A 58 31.96 -10.14 4.90
C THR A 58 32.13 -9.40 6.23
N LEU A 59 33.15 -9.76 7.00
CA LEU A 59 33.52 -9.05 8.23
C LEU A 59 33.86 -7.57 7.97
N ALA A 60 34.44 -7.26 6.82
CA ALA A 60 34.75 -5.89 6.41
C ALA A 60 33.46 -5.07 6.19
N GLU A 61 32.46 -5.64 5.50
CA GLU A 61 31.16 -5.00 5.31
C GLU A 61 30.43 -4.80 6.65
N ASP A 62 30.47 -5.79 7.55
CA ASP A 62 29.89 -5.66 8.89
C ASP A 62 30.57 -4.54 9.70
N LYS A 63 31.91 -4.40 9.58
CA LYS A 63 32.67 -3.31 10.22
C LYS A 63 32.25 -1.94 9.67
N ILE A 64 31.97 -1.84 8.37
CA ILE A 64 31.43 -0.62 7.76
C ILE A 64 30.06 -0.30 8.34
N LEU A 65 29.16 -1.29 8.47
CA LEU A 65 27.84 -1.09 9.09
C LEU A 65 27.95 -0.58 10.52
N ARG A 66 28.83 -1.19 11.34
CA ARG A 66 29.07 -0.75 12.73
C ARG A 66 29.59 0.69 12.82
N ARG A 67 30.47 1.09 11.90
CA ARG A 67 31.05 2.44 11.86
C ARG A 67 30.07 3.50 11.34
N CYS A 68 29.15 3.12 10.45
CA CYS A 68 28.17 4.04 9.88
C CYS A 68 26.94 4.21 10.77
N HIS A 69 26.64 3.25 11.65
CA HIS A 69 25.54 3.35 12.62
C HIS A 69 25.61 4.64 13.46
N PRO A 70 24.48 5.35 13.68
CA PRO A 70 23.10 5.00 13.30
C PRO A 70 22.68 5.38 11.87
N ASP A 71 23.56 5.99 11.08
CA ASP A 71 23.26 6.49 9.74
C ASP A 71 23.44 5.41 8.65
N LEU A 72 22.33 4.80 8.23
CA LEU A 72 22.32 3.83 7.14
C LEU A 72 22.57 4.45 5.76
N ALA A 73 22.27 5.75 5.56
CA ALA A 73 22.55 6.40 4.27
C ALA A 73 24.07 6.47 4.03
N LYS A 74 24.84 6.72 5.09
CA LYS A 74 26.31 6.63 5.05
C LYS A 74 26.80 5.22 4.72
N ALA A 75 26.13 4.18 5.23
CA ALA A 75 26.44 2.80 4.88
C ALA A 75 26.12 2.48 3.41
N GLU A 76 25.00 2.98 2.88
CA GLU A 76 24.59 2.83 1.47
C GLU A 76 25.66 3.40 0.53
N LEU A 77 26.23 4.57 0.84
CA LEU A 77 27.32 5.17 0.06
C LEU A 77 28.62 4.36 0.10
N ARG A 78 28.88 3.67 1.21
CA ARG A 78 30.11 2.87 1.42
C ARG A 78 29.99 1.42 0.93
N LEU A 79 28.77 0.97 0.61
CA LEU A 79 28.46 -0.40 0.19
C LEU A 79 27.64 -0.40 -1.11
N PRO A 80 28.17 0.13 -2.24
CA PRO A 80 27.42 0.29 -3.48
C PRO A 80 26.95 -1.04 -4.10
N GLY A 81 27.59 -2.16 -3.74
CA GLY A 81 27.17 -3.52 -4.15
C GLY A 81 26.01 -4.09 -3.33
N ARG A 82 25.55 -3.41 -2.28
CA ARG A 82 24.47 -3.86 -1.40
C ARG A 82 23.26 -2.95 -1.58
N SER A 83 22.10 -3.56 -1.78
CA SER A 83 20.85 -2.79 -1.77
C SER A 83 20.56 -2.26 -0.37
N ARG A 84 19.87 -1.13 -0.29
CA ARG A 84 19.34 -0.54 0.95
C ARG A 84 18.63 -1.57 1.84
N CYS A 85 17.78 -2.41 1.25
CA CYS A 85 17.07 -3.47 1.98
C CYS A 85 18.05 -4.53 2.55
N SER A 86 19.09 -4.89 1.80
CA SER A 86 20.14 -5.82 2.28
C SER A 86 20.90 -5.22 3.47
N ILE A 87 21.32 -3.96 3.36
CA ILE A 87 22.00 -3.19 4.41
C ILE A 87 21.14 -3.10 5.66
N TYR A 88 19.87 -2.74 5.49
CA TYR A 88 18.88 -2.67 6.58
C TYR A 88 18.75 -4.01 7.30
N ASN A 89 18.53 -5.10 6.55
CA ASN A 89 18.35 -6.43 7.13
C ASN A 89 19.62 -6.93 7.85
N ARG A 90 20.81 -6.67 7.31
CA ARG A 90 22.06 -7.04 7.98
C ARG A 90 22.26 -6.22 9.25
N SER A 91 21.98 -4.92 9.22
CA SER A 91 22.08 -4.05 10.39
C SER A 91 21.17 -4.52 11.52
N CYS A 92 19.95 -4.98 11.22
CA CYS A 92 19.07 -5.64 12.19
C CYS A 92 19.71 -6.91 12.77
N LYS A 93 20.28 -7.80 11.92
CA LYS A 93 20.95 -9.03 12.37
C LYS A 93 22.17 -8.78 13.25
N LEU A 94 22.87 -7.66 13.05
CA LEU A 94 24.01 -7.25 13.86
C LEU A 94 23.61 -6.53 15.16
N GLY A 95 22.31 -6.37 15.43
CA GLY A 95 21.81 -5.60 16.57
C GLY A 95 22.03 -4.09 16.46
N LEU A 96 22.43 -3.60 15.29
CA LEU A 96 22.66 -2.18 15.01
C LEU A 96 21.37 -1.41 14.74
N ARG A 97 20.21 -2.06 14.82
CA ARG A 97 18.95 -1.34 14.91
C ARG A 97 18.19 -1.87 16.09
N THR A 98 18.00 -1.03 17.08
CA THR A 98 16.99 -1.26 18.09
C THR A 98 15.64 -0.91 17.48
N MET A 99 14.70 -1.86 17.48
CA MET A 99 13.30 -1.48 17.29
C MET A 99 12.97 -0.52 18.42
N ARG A 100 12.64 0.74 18.09
CA ARG A 100 12.13 1.71 19.07
C ARG A 100 10.95 1.03 19.78
N ARG A 101 11.11 0.68 21.05
CA ARG A 101 10.08 -0.02 21.82
C ARG A 101 8.84 0.87 21.92
N TRP A 102 7.67 0.25 21.93
CA TRP A 102 6.43 0.97 22.23
C TRP A 102 6.39 1.29 23.72
N SER A 103 6.19 2.57 24.04
CA SER A 103 5.95 3.00 25.41
C SER A 103 4.46 2.89 25.75
N LYS A 104 4.14 2.79 27.06
CA LYS A 104 2.75 2.85 27.52
C LYS A 104 2.03 4.13 27.08
N ALA A 105 2.76 5.25 26.99
CA ALA A 105 2.21 6.52 26.53
C ALA A 105 1.83 6.47 25.03
N GLU A 106 2.68 5.86 24.19
CA GLU A 106 2.36 5.65 22.78
C GLU A 106 1.16 4.70 22.61
N ASP A 107 1.11 3.61 23.38
CA ASP A 107 -0.03 2.68 23.35
C ASP A 107 -1.34 3.40 23.71
N HIS A 108 -1.33 4.26 24.74
CA HIS A 108 -2.49 5.05 25.13
C HIS A 108 -2.95 6.01 24.02
N VAL A 109 -2.02 6.60 23.26
CA VAL A 109 -2.35 7.43 22.09
C VAL A 109 -2.98 6.58 20.98
N VAL A 110 -2.44 5.39 20.70
CA VAL A 110 -3.00 4.48 19.69
C VAL A 110 -4.40 4.02 20.10
N ASP A 111 -4.59 3.60 21.35
CA ASP A 111 -5.88 3.16 21.90
C ASP A 111 -6.96 4.26 21.78
N ARG A 112 -6.62 5.49 22.12
CA ARG A 112 -7.56 6.61 22.09
C ARG A 112 -7.89 7.08 20.67
N LEU A 113 -6.90 7.13 19.76
CA LEU A 113 -7.06 7.82 18.47
C LEU A 113 -7.31 6.89 17.30
N ALA A 114 -6.74 5.68 17.28
CA ALA A 114 -6.89 4.75 16.17
C ALA A 114 -8.36 4.33 15.88
N PRO A 115 -9.31 4.35 16.83
CA PRO A 115 -10.72 4.12 16.52
C PRO A 115 -11.34 5.17 15.60
N THR A 116 -10.90 6.43 15.64
CA THR A 116 -11.53 7.57 14.93
C THR A 116 -10.63 8.24 13.91
N HIS A 117 -9.31 8.00 13.97
CA HIS A 117 -8.33 8.59 13.09
C HIS A 117 -7.72 7.53 12.17
N THR A 118 -7.21 7.98 11.03
CA THR A 118 -6.40 7.13 10.15
C THR A 118 -5.06 6.79 10.81
N ASP A 119 -4.52 5.61 10.52
CA ASP A 119 -3.19 5.21 11.02
C ASP A 119 -2.10 6.21 10.58
N ARG A 120 -2.31 6.90 9.45
CA ARG A 120 -1.42 7.98 8.97
C ARG A 120 -1.41 9.19 9.91
N GLN A 121 -2.58 9.63 10.39
CA GLN A 121 -2.66 10.76 11.33
C GLN A 121 -2.01 10.39 12.67
N VAL A 122 -2.28 9.19 13.19
CA VAL A 122 -1.68 8.69 14.43
C VAL A 122 -0.16 8.52 14.27
N ALA A 123 0.31 8.04 13.12
CA ALA A 123 1.74 7.91 12.81
C ALA A 123 2.47 9.25 12.81
N LEU A 124 1.85 10.30 12.25
CA LEU A 124 2.38 11.65 12.26
C LEU A 124 2.54 12.17 13.71
N MET A 125 1.53 11.97 14.55
CA MET A 125 1.55 12.40 15.96
C MET A 125 2.64 11.68 16.78
N LEU A 126 2.89 10.39 16.49
CA LEU A 126 3.84 9.57 17.24
C LEU A 126 5.29 9.61 16.68
N GLY A 127 5.49 10.24 15.53
CA GLY A 127 6.74 10.17 14.78
C GLY A 127 7.10 8.72 14.44
N ARG A 128 6.10 7.92 14.07
CA ARG A 128 6.22 6.50 13.69
C ARG A 128 5.85 6.34 12.22
N THR A 129 6.16 5.18 11.64
CA THR A 129 5.67 4.85 10.30
C THR A 129 4.22 4.37 10.37
N VAL A 130 3.46 4.54 9.27
CA VAL A 130 2.07 4.07 9.17
C VAL A 130 1.96 2.57 9.47
N ALA A 131 2.85 1.76 8.86
CA ALA A 131 2.90 0.32 9.09
C ALA A 131 3.22 -0.06 10.55
N ALA A 132 4.02 0.74 11.27
CA ALA A 132 4.29 0.48 12.67
C ALA A 132 3.05 0.73 13.54
N VAL A 133 2.30 1.80 13.27
CA VAL A 133 1.04 2.11 13.97
C VAL A 133 -0.02 1.07 13.64
N GLU A 134 -0.18 0.69 12.37
CA GLU A 134 -1.13 -0.33 11.91
C GLU A 134 -0.88 -1.66 12.63
N GLY A 135 0.36 -2.17 12.60
CA GLY A 135 0.70 -3.40 13.29
C GLY A 135 0.55 -3.30 14.82
N ARG A 136 0.78 -2.12 15.40
CA ARG A 136 0.57 -1.92 16.85
C ARG A 136 -0.91 -1.90 17.21
N ARG A 137 -1.74 -1.20 16.43
CA ARG A 137 -3.20 -1.17 16.56
C ARG A 137 -3.78 -2.58 16.55
N GLU A 138 -3.32 -3.41 15.62
CA GLU A 138 -3.73 -4.83 15.51
C GLU A 138 -3.28 -5.65 16.72
N HIS A 139 -2.04 -5.47 17.16
CA HIS A 139 -1.53 -6.13 18.37
C HIS A 139 -2.31 -5.75 19.63
N LEU A 140 -2.81 -4.51 19.71
CA LEU A 140 -3.68 -4.04 20.81
C LEU A 140 -5.15 -4.42 20.60
N GLY A 141 -5.52 -5.08 19.49
CA GLY A 141 -6.89 -5.50 19.21
C GLY A 141 -7.86 -4.34 18.90
N ILE A 142 -7.35 -3.18 18.49
CA ILE A 142 -8.17 -1.98 18.28
C ILE A 142 -8.84 -2.04 16.90
N VAL A 143 -10.18 -2.07 16.93
CA VAL A 143 -11.03 -2.03 15.75
C VAL A 143 -11.31 -0.57 15.37
N LYS A 144 -11.11 -0.23 14.10
CA LYS A 144 -11.46 1.10 13.58
C LYS A 144 -12.97 1.27 13.55
N ARG A 145 -13.48 2.41 13.98
CA ARG A 145 -14.88 2.76 13.76
C ARG A 145 -15.06 3.02 12.27
N PRO A 146 -16.19 2.60 11.68
CA PRO A 146 -16.51 3.00 10.32
C PRO A 146 -16.53 4.53 10.30
N HIS A 147 -15.69 5.11 9.43
CA HIS A 147 -15.67 6.54 9.22
C HIS A 147 -17.03 6.90 8.61
N ARG A 148 -17.98 7.41 9.41
CA ARG A 148 -19.22 7.94 8.87
C ARG A 148 -18.82 9.13 8.02
N VAL A 149 -19.01 9.01 6.71
CA VAL A 149 -18.83 10.14 5.82
C VAL A 149 -19.97 11.11 6.15
N ALA A 150 -19.64 12.35 6.50
CA ALA A 150 -20.66 13.37 6.65
C ALA A 150 -21.41 13.48 5.31
N ALA A 151 -22.74 13.53 5.36
CA ALA A 151 -23.52 13.79 4.16
C ALA A 151 -23.10 15.15 3.60
N THR A 152 -22.95 15.27 2.28
CA THR A 152 -22.82 16.59 1.65
C THR A 152 -24.09 17.40 1.88
N PRO A 153 -24.04 18.74 1.89
CA PRO A 153 -25.20 19.59 2.15
C PRO A 153 -26.43 19.17 1.33
N VAL A 154 -26.27 18.99 0.02
CA VAL A 154 -27.34 18.55 -0.88
C VAL A 154 -27.98 17.20 -0.48
N VAL A 155 -27.18 16.22 -0.06
CA VAL A 155 -27.71 14.91 0.38
C VAL A 155 -28.36 15.03 1.76
N ALA A 156 -27.82 15.87 2.64
CA ALA A 156 -28.40 16.15 3.95
C ALA A 156 -29.77 16.84 3.82
N ASP A 157 -29.90 17.83 2.93
CA ASP A 157 -31.14 18.58 2.69
C ASP A 157 -32.24 17.67 2.13
N VAL A 158 -31.91 16.80 1.18
CA VAL A 158 -32.85 15.79 0.66
C VAL A 158 -33.31 14.82 1.76
N ILE A 159 -32.41 14.40 2.65
CA ILE A 159 -32.75 13.53 3.80
C ILE A 159 -33.65 14.29 4.79
N ALA A 160 -33.36 15.57 5.05
CA ALA A 160 -34.14 16.39 5.95
C ALA A 160 -35.55 16.63 5.41
N GLU A 161 -35.68 17.02 4.14
CA GLU A 161 -36.97 17.29 3.48
C GLU A 161 -37.86 16.03 3.44
N ALA A 162 -37.28 14.87 3.11
CA ALA A 162 -38.02 13.61 3.16
C ALA A 162 -38.52 13.29 4.57
N SER A 163 -37.73 13.63 5.60
CA SER A 163 -38.10 13.42 7.00
C SER A 163 -39.25 14.34 7.42
N VAL A 164 -39.20 15.62 7.03
CA VAL A 164 -40.27 16.60 7.26
C VAL A 164 -41.59 16.13 6.62
N ARG A 165 -41.52 15.56 5.42
CA ARG A 165 -42.71 15.05 4.70
C ARG A 165 -43.15 13.65 5.14
N GLY A 166 -42.46 13.01 6.08
CA GLY A 166 -42.76 11.66 6.53
C GLY A 166 -42.57 10.59 5.46
N VAL A 167 -41.77 10.86 4.42
CA VAL A 167 -41.54 9.96 3.29
C VAL A 167 -40.28 9.14 3.51
N LYS A 168 -40.39 7.81 3.42
CA LYS A 168 -39.21 6.94 3.41
C LYS A 168 -38.49 7.04 2.05
N LEU A 169 -37.31 7.67 2.02
CA LEU A 169 -36.51 7.85 0.80
C LEU A 169 -36.30 6.55 0.01
N GLN A 170 -36.03 5.43 0.69
CA GLN A 170 -35.88 4.14 0.02
C GLN A 170 -37.12 3.76 -0.81
N THR A 171 -38.33 3.97 -0.28
CA THR A 171 -39.57 3.68 -0.98
C THR A 171 -39.75 4.62 -2.17
N LEU A 172 -39.47 5.90 -1.97
CA LEU A 172 -39.55 6.92 -3.01
C LEU A 172 -38.58 6.64 -4.16
N THR A 173 -37.30 6.37 -3.87
CA THR A 173 -36.28 6.07 -4.88
C THR A 173 -36.61 4.80 -5.67
N ARG A 174 -37.24 3.81 -5.04
CA ARG A 174 -37.72 2.60 -5.72
C ARG A 174 -38.86 2.93 -6.67
N ALA A 175 -39.82 3.76 -6.25
CA ALA A 175 -40.93 4.18 -7.10
C ALA A 175 -40.45 5.02 -8.30
N LEU A 176 -39.41 5.83 -8.09
CA LEU A 176 -38.76 6.65 -9.13
C LEU A 176 -37.82 5.86 -10.05
N GLY A 177 -37.60 4.57 -9.78
CA GLY A 177 -36.67 3.74 -10.54
C GLY A 177 -35.22 4.26 -10.52
N CYS A 178 -34.79 4.88 -9.43
CA CYS A 178 -33.45 5.45 -9.29
C CYS A 178 -32.65 4.79 -8.16
N GLN A 179 -31.36 5.15 -8.08
CA GLN A 179 -30.47 4.65 -7.04
C GLN A 179 -31.03 4.98 -5.64
N ARG A 180 -30.99 3.99 -4.75
CA ARG A 180 -31.44 4.16 -3.36
C ARG A 180 -30.57 5.17 -2.60
N ILE A 181 -31.21 6.13 -1.95
CA ILE A 181 -30.58 7.11 -1.05
C ILE A 181 -30.82 6.68 0.41
N ILE A 182 -29.76 6.59 1.20
CA ILE A 182 -29.77 6.18 2.62
C ILE A 182 -29.01 7.22 3.47
N SER A 183 -29.35 7.31 4.75
CA SER A 183 -28.61 8.15 5.70
C SER A 183 -27.13 7.76 5.80
N GLY A 184 -26.25 8.78 5.83
CA GLY A 184 -24.80 8.60 5.94
C GLY A 184 -24.06 8.39 4.61
N GLN A 185 -24.74 8.46 3.47
CA GLN A 185 -24.09 8.58 2.16
C GLN A 185 -23.73 10.03 1.86
N ASN A 186 -22.69 10.23 1.05
CA ASN A 186 -22.34 11.53 0.47
C ASN A 186 -22.50 11.49 -1.06
N ASP A 187 -22.34 12.65 -1.71
CA ASP A 187 -22.35 12.85 -3.16
C ASP A 187 -21.55 11.83 -3.98
N ARG A 188 -20.43 11.31 -3.47
CA ARG A 188 -19.62 10.27 -4.16
C ARG A 188 -20.35 8.94 -4.34
N HIS A 189 -21.35 8.66 -3.50
CA HIS A 189 -22.04 7.37 -3.47
C HIS A 189 -23.51 7.47 -3.85
N VAL A 190 -24.02 8.68 -4.13
CA VAL A 190 -25.40 8.91 -4.55
C VAL A 190 -25.39 9.54 -5.94
N SER A 191 -26.03 8.89 -6.92
CA SER A 191 -26.17 9.44 -8.26
C SER A 191 -26.85 10.81 -8.24
N HIS A 192 -26.27 11.79 -8.94
CA HIS A 192 -26.87 13.11 -9.17
C HIS A 192 -28.26 13.00 -9.81
N GLU A 193 -28.50 11.98 -10.64
CA GLU A 193 -29.82 11.70 -11.22
C GLU A 193 -30.84 11.32 -10.14
N ALA A 194 -30.44 10.52 -9.15
CA ALA A 194 -31.33 10.14 -8.05
C ALA A 194 -31.67 11.35 -7.18
N ILE A 195 -30.68 12.21 -6.89
CA ILE A 195 -30.88 13.47 -6.17
C ILE A 195 -31.86 14.36 -6.94
N ALA A 196 -31.64 14.59 -8.23
CA ALA A 196 -32.50 15.43 -9.07
C ALA A 196 -33.95 14.93 -9.13
N LYS A 197 -34.15 13.60 -9.28
CA LYS A 197 -35.49 12.98 -9.28
C LYS A 197 -36.22 13.19 -7.96
N VAL A 198 -35.53 13.02 -6.82
CA VAL A 198 -36.14 13.24 -5.50
C VAL A 198 -36.48 14.71 -5.28
N VAL A 199 -35.55 15.61 -5.59
CA VAL A 199 -35.76 17.07 -5.47
C VAL A 199 -36.94 17.52 -6.33
N SER A 200 -37.06 17.03 -7.57
CA SER A 200 -38.18 17.32 -8.45
C SER A 200 -39.53 16.87 -7.87
N VAL A 201 -39.61 15.67 -7.29
CA VAL A 201 -40.85 15.19 -6.63
C VAL A 201 -41.23 16.03 -5.42
N PHE A 202 -40.23 16.53 -4.68
CA PHE A 202 -40.49 17.45 -3.57
C PHE A 202 -40.81 18.88 -4.02
N GLY A 203 -40.74 19.17 -5.32
CA GLY A 203 -40.98 20.52 -5.85
C GLY A 203 -39.83 21.49 -5.56
N GLY A 204 -38.63 20.97 -5.31
CA GLY A 204 -37.43 21.76 -5.10
C GLY A 204 -36.65 22.00 -6.39
N HIS A 205 -35.61 22.82 -6.29
CA HIS A 205 -34.68 23.13 -7.37
C HIS A 205 -33.24 22.93 -6.90
N LEU A 206 -32.38 22.44 -7.79
CA LEU A 206 -30.93 22.34 -7.56
C LEU A 206 -30.25 23.53 -8.24
N TYR A 207 -29.37 24.21 -7.50
CA TYR A 207 -28.54 25.30 -8.01
C TYR A 207 -27.07 24.95 -7.84
N ALA A 208 -26.25 25.40 -8.78
CA ALA A 208 -24.80 25.32 -8.70
C ALA A 208 -24.26 26.75 -8.58
N GLU A 209 -23.54 27.00 -7.50
CA GLU A 209 -22.79 28.23 -7.27
C GLU A 209 -21.31 27.87 -7.28
N TRP A 210 -20.51 28.71 -7.92
CA TRP A 210 -19.05 28.58 -7.95
C TRP A 210 -18.51 29.75 -7.13
N ASP A 211 -17.68 29.47 -6.12
CA ASP A 211 -16.91 30.50 -5.44
C ASP A 211 -15.77 30.94 -6.38
N ASP A 212 -15.65 32.25 -6.64
CA ASP A 212 -14.59 32.86 -7.45
C ASP A 212 -13.18 32.66 -6.86
#